data_AF-A0A6J1ASC8-F1
#
_entry.id   AF-A0A6J1ASC8-F1
#
_cell.length_a   1.000
_cell.length_b   1.000
_cell.length_c   1.000
_cell.angle_alpha   90.00
_cell.angle_beta   90.00
_cell.angle_gamma   90.00
#
_symmetry.space_group_name_H-M   'P 1'
#
loop_
_entity.id
_entity.type
_entity.pdbx_description
1 polymer ?
#
loop_
_entity_poly.entity_id
_entity_poly.type
_entity_poly.pdbx_seq_one_letter_code
_entity_poly.pdbx_strand_id
1 'polypeptide(L)'
;MAGGVNRKISAASARAHTRKSNQSTSFNLPPGVFQKILAVLFVEIFSWIYQAIQPPPPRICGSPNGPTVTAPRTKLRDGRYSAYKEHGVPRDVAKYKIIYVHGFNSGSC
;
A
#
# COMPACT_ATOMS: atom_id res chain seq x y z
N MET A 1 -57.43 -45.49 -48.20
CA MET A 1 -57.31 -44.05 -47.87
C MET A 1 -55.91 -43.81 -47.31
N ALA A 2 -55.08 -43.02 -47.99
CA ALA A 2 -53.76 -42.61 -47.49
C ALA A 2 -53.62 -41.11 -47.75
N GLY A 3 -53.63 -40.30 -46.69
CA GLY A 3 -53.50 -38.85 -46.76
C GLY A 3 -52.04 -38.43 -46.92
N GLY A 4 -51.71 -37.75 -48.01
CA GLY A 4 -50.39 -37.16 -48.23
C GLY A 4 -50.20 -35.90 -47.38
N VAL A 5 -49.25 -35.94 -46.44
CA VAL A 5 -48.85 -34.77 -45.63
C VAL A 5 -47.95 -33.84 -46.44
N ASN A 6 -48.44 -32.65 -46.76
CA ASN A 6 -47.68 -31.58 -47.43
C ASN A 6 -46.83 -30.83 -46.39
N ARG A 7 -45.54 -31.18 -46.26
CA ARG A 7 -44.60 -30.44 -45.40
C ARG A 7 -44.07 -29.20 -46.12
N LYS A 8 -44.53 -28.02 -45.70
CA LYS A 8 -43.92 -26.74 -46.10
C LYS A 8 -42.66 -26.49 -45.26
N ILE A 9 -41.49 -26.70 -45.87
CA ILE A 9 -40.20 -26.35 -45.25
C ILE A 9 -39.98 -24.84 -45.45
N SER A 10 -39.90 -24.08 -44.36
CA SER A 10 -39.63 -22.64 -44.41
C SER A 10 -38.15 -22.37 -44.68
N ALA A 11 -37.85 -21.51 -45.66
CA ALA A 11 -36.49 -21.06 -45.98
C ALA A 11 -35.76 -20.41 -44.78
N ALA A 12 -36.50 -19.94 -43.77
CA ALA A 12 -35.93 -19.44 -42.51
C ALA A 12 -35.21 -20.53 -41.72
N SER A 13 -35.67 -21.79 -41.79
CA SER A 13 -35.00 -22.94 -41.15
C SER A 13 -33.61 -23.20 -41.74
N ALA A 14 -33.41 -22.87 -43.02
CA ALA A 14 -32.13 -23.02 -43.69
C ALA A 14 -31.11 -21.90 -43.41
N ARG A 15 -31.43 -20.90 -42.59
CA ARG A 15 -30.48 -19.82 -42.23
C ARG A 15 -29.95 -19.91 -40.80
N ALA A 16 -30.49 -20.82 -39.99
CA ALA A 16 -30.09 -20.97 -38.60
C ALA A 16 -28.64 -21.47 -38.44
N HIS A 17 -28.07 -22.11 -39.46
CA HIS A 17 -26.75 -22.78 -39.38
C HIS A 17 -25.55 -21.91 -39.80
N THR A 18 -25.74 -20.64 -40.17
CA THR A 18 -24.61 -19.75 -40.53
C THR A 18 -24.39 -18.58 -39.58
N ARG A 19 -25.11 -18.49 -38.46
CA ARG A 19 -24.84 -17.46 -37.44
C ARG A 19 -23.62 -17.84 -36.61
N LYS A 20 -22.43 -17.57 -37.15
CA LYS A 20 -21.15 -17.67 -36.44
C LYS A 20 -21.20 -16.70 -35.26
N SER A 21 -21.33 -17.23 -34.05
CA SER A 21 -21.20 -16.43 -32.84
C SER A 21 -19.75 -15.94 -32.76
N ASN A 22 -19.59 -14.62 -32.58
CA ASN A 22 -18.29 -14.06 -32.28
C ASN A 22 -17.94 -14.50 -30.85
N GLN A 23 -17.26 -15.64 -30.73
CA GLN A 23 -16.68 -16.08 -29.47
C GLN A 23 -15.60 -15.07 -29.12
N SER A 24 -15.92 -14.19 -28.17
CA SER A 24 -14.92 -13.42 -27.45
C SER A 24 -13.83 -14.39 -26.99
N THR A 25 -12.60 -14.12 -27.41
CA THR A 25 -11.42 -14.95 -27.13
C THR A 25 -11.25 -15.09 -25.62
N SER A 26 -11.78 -16.18 -25.06
CA SER A 26 -11.47 -16.59 -23.70
C SER A 26 -10.03 -17.09 -23.70
N PHE A 27 -9.13 -16.28 -23.14
CA PHE A 27 -7.77 -16.71 -22.84
C PHE A 27 -7.85 -17.83 -21.80
N ASN A 28 -7.91 -19.07 -22.27
CA ASN A 28 -7.95 -20.26 -21.42
C ASN A 28 -6.53 -20.57 -20.92
N LEU A 29 -6.11 -19.84 -19.88
CA LEU A 29 -4.90 -20.18 -19.13
C LEU A 29 -5.22 -21.34 -18.18
N PRO A 30 -4.30 -22.30 -17.98
CA PRO A 30 -4.48 -23.37 -17.00
C PRO A 30 -4.79 -22.77 -15.62
N PRO A 31 -5.75 -23.33 -14.84
CA PRO A 31 -6.22 -22.73 -13.60
C PRO A 31 -5.08 -22.47 -12.59
N GLY A 32 -4.06 -23.33 -12.54
CA GLY A 32 -2.88 -23.14 -11.70
C GLY A 32 -1.93 -22.03 -12.16
N VAL A 33 -1.91 -21.69 -13.45
CA VAL A 33 -1.09 -20.59 -14.00
C VAL A 33 -1.80 -19.26 -13.79
N PHE A 34 -3.12 -19.21 -14.01
CA PHE A 34 -3.92 -18.00 -13.77
C PHE A 34 -3.82 -17.52 -12.31
N GLN A 35 -3.94 -18.44 -11.34
CA GLN A 35 -3.81 -18.08 -9.92
C GLN A 35 -2.42 -17.54 -9.57
N LYS A 36 -1.35 -18.09 -10.16
CA LYS A 36 0.02 -17.60 -9.94
C LYS A 36 0.22 -16.20 -10.52
N ILE A 37 -0.27 -15.97 -11.74
CA ILE A 37 -0.22 -14.64 -12.38
C ILE A 37 -0.97 -13.63 -11.52
N LEU A 38 -2.17 -13.99 -11.07
CA LEU A 38 -2.98 -13.14 -10.21
C LEU A 38 -2.25 -12.82 -8.90
N ALA A 39 -1.63 -13.80 -8.23
CA ALA A 39 -0.86 -13.58 -7.02
C ALA A 39 0.33 -12.62 -7.23
N VAL A 40 1.10 -12.79 -8.31
CA VAL A 40 2.23 -11.90 -8.62
C VAL A 40 1.75 -10.47 -8.88
N LEU A 41 0.69 -10.31 -9.68
CA LEU A 41 0.09 -8.99 -9.95
C LEU A 41 -0.37 -8.31 -8.66
N PHE A 42 -1.01 -9.07 -7.75
CA PHE A 42 -1.40 -8.53 -6.46
C PHE A 42 -0.18 -8.05 -5.65
N VAL A 43 0.88 -8.85 -5.52
CA VAL A 43 2.08 -8.46 -4.76
C VAL A 43 2.73 -7.19 -5.34
N GLU A 44 2.79 -7.07 -6.67
CA GLU A 44 3.36 -5.91 -7.34
C GLU A 44 2.52 -4.64 -7.11
N ILE A 45 1.20 -4.74 -7.27
CA ILE A 45 0.26 -3.65 -6.99
C ILE A 45 0.34 -3.22 -5.52
N PHE A 46 0.30 -4.17 -4.59
CA PHE A 46 0.40 -3.88 -3.16
C PHE A 46 1.73 -3.23 -2.78
N SER A 47 2.84 -3.64 -3.41
CA SER A 47 4.15 -3.04 -3.18
C SER A 47 4.20 -1.58 -3.66
N TRP A 48 3.63 -1.28 -4.84
CA TRP A 48 3.54 0.08 -5.34
C TRP A 48 2.63 0.96 -4.48
N ILE A 49 1.48 0.44 -4.05
CA ILE A 49 0.59 1.15 -3.12
C ILE A 49 1.33 1.43 -1.82
N TYR A 50 2.01 0.42 -1.25
CA TYR A 50 2.77 0.58 -0.02
C TYR A 50 3.83 1.68 -0.15
N GLN A 51 4.59 1.69 -1.23
CA GLN A 51 5.59 2.72 -1.48
C GLN A 51 4.97 4.12 -1.66
N ALA A 52 3.80 4.21 -2.30
CA ALA A 52 3.11 5.47 -2.53
C ALA A 52 2.49 6.08 -1.26
N ILE A 53 2.06 5.25 -0.30
CA ILE A 53 1.49 5.71 0.98
C ILE A 53 2.55 5.96 2.06
N GLN A 54 3.81 5.56 1.85
CA GLN A 54 4.88 5.86 2.79
C GLN A 54 5.08 7.38 2.85
N PRO A 55 5.00 8.00 4.03
CA PRO A 55 5.27 9.41 4.15
C PRO A 55 6.73 9.70 3.76
N PRO A 56 7.00 10.89 3.21
CA PRO A 56 8.38 11.30 2.98
C PRO A 56 9.15 11.26 4.30
N PRO A 57 10.45 10.90 4.29
CA PRO A 57 11.26 10.93 5.49
C PRO A 57 11.12 12.27 6.24
N PRO A 58 10.93 12.25 7.58
CA PRO A 58 10.74 13.47 8.33
C PRO A 58 11.95 14.39 8.15
N ARG A 59 11.69 15.69 7.97
CA ARG A 59 12.75 16.69 7.85
C ARG A 59 13.47 16.82 9.19
N ILE A 60 14.80 16.92 9.12
CA ILE A 60 15.64 17.12 10.30
C ILE A 60 15.34 18.49 10.89
N CYS A 61 14.98 18.54 12.17
CA CYS A 61 14.76 19.81 12.87
C CYS A 61 16.03 20.66 12.86
N GLY A 62 15.92 21.92 12.44
CA GLY A 62 17.05 22.84 12.30
C GLY A 62 17.75 22.83 10.93
N SER A 63 17.30 22.02 9.97
CA SER A 63 17.72 22.14 8.56
C SER A 63 17.06 23.34 7.86
N PRO A 64 17.62 23.88 6.76
CA PRO A 64 16.95 24.89 5.95
C PRO A 64 15.56 24.39 5.50
N ASN A 65 14.50 25.15 5.77
CA ASN A 65 13.09 24.77 5.55
C ASN A 65 12.59 23.56 6.39
N GLY A 66 13.33 23.13 7.41
CA GLY A 66 12.92 22.12 8.37
C GLY A 66 12.18 22.72 9.58
N PRO A 67 11.55 21.89 10.43
CA PRO A 67 10.95 22.34 11.68
C PRO A 67 12.00 23.04 12.55
N THR A 68 11.58 24.08 13.28
CA THR A 68 12.46 24.71 14.27
C THR A 68 12.76 23.74 15.40
N VAL A 69 13.93 23.88 15.99
CA VAL A 69 14.28 23.11 17.17
C VAL A 69 13.59 23.75 18.36
N THR A 70 12.59 23.06 18.90
CA THR A 70 11.83 23.50 20.08
C THR A 70 12.29 22.83 21.38
N ALA A 71 12.95 21.67 21.29
CA ALA A 71 13.36 20.92 22.47
C ALA A 71 14.54 21.58 23.22
N PRO A 72 14.55 21.55 24.56
CA PRO A 72 15.71 21.91 25.36
C PRO A 72 16.96 21.11 24.95
N ARG A 73 18.12 21.76 25.00
CA ARG A 73 19.40 21.15 24.64
C ARG A 73 20.49 21.45 25.66
N THR A 74 21.25 20.42 26.01
CA THR A 74 22.47 20.59 26.80
C THR A 74 23.69 20.47 25.88
N LYS A 75 24.60 21.44 25.97
CA LYS A 75 25.90 21.37 25.27
C LYS A 75 26.83 20.43 26.03
N LEU A 76 27.32 19.41 25.34
CA LEU A 76 28.34 18.49 25.83
C LEU A 76 29.73 19.14 25.77
N ARG A 77 30.69 18.56 26.50
CA ARG A 77 32.07 19.08 26.56
C ARG A 77 32.77 19.11 25.20
N ASP A 78 32.42 18.18 24.31
CA ASP A 78 32.92 18.10 22.93
C ASP A 78 32.21 19.07 21.96
N GLY A 79 31.29 19.90 22.46
CA GLY A 79 30.57 20.89 21.67
C GLY A 79 29.29 20.38 21.02
N ARG A 80 28.98 19.09 21.09
CA ARG A 80 27.72 18.54 20.57
C ARG A 80 26.53 18.92 21.47
N TYR A 81 25.33 18.92 20.90
CA TYR A 81 24.09 19.19 21.65
C TYR A 81 23.27 17.91 21.81
N SER A 82 22.91 17.57 23.04
CA SER A 82 21.93 16.51 23.32
C SER A 82 20.57 17.13 23.59
N ALA A 83 19.55 16.73 22.84
CA ALA A 83 18.17 17.04 23.17
C ALA A 83 17.73 16.25 24.39
N TYR A 84 16.88 16.85 25.22
CA TYR A 84 16.28 16.17 26.35
C TYR A 84 14.87 16.72 26.61
N LYS A 85 14.04 15.90 27.24
CA LYS A 85 12.67 16.27 27.64
C LYS A 85 12.65 16.41 29.15
N GLU A 86 12.18 17.55 29.63
CA GLU A 86 11.96 17.78 31.06
C GLU A 86 10.53 17.39 31.42
N HIS A 87 10.35 16.82 32.61
CA HIS A 87 9.03 16.54 33.17
C HIS A 87 9.02 16.92 34.65
N GLY A 88 7.95 17.60 35.08
CA GLY A 88 7.83 18.14 36.43
C GLY A 88 8.53 19.49 36.59
N VAL A 89 9.45 19.56 37.55
CA VAL A 89 10.12 20.82 37.95
C VAL A 89 11.31 21.11 37.02
N PRO A 90 11.50 22.36 36.55
CA PRO A 90 12.63 22.73 35.69
C PRO A 90 13.98 22.35 36.30
N ARG A 91 14.92 21.91 35.44
CA ARG A 91 16.21 21.34 35.87
C ARG A 91 17.07 22.29 36.71
N ASP A 92 16.95 23.59 36.49
CA ASP A 92 17.71 24.64 37.19
C ASP A 92 17.27 24.80 38.65
N VAL A 93 16.01 24.53 38.97
CA VAL A 93 15.44 24.65 40.33
C VAL A 93 15.14 23.30 41.00
N ALA A 94 15.27 22.18 40.28
CA ALA A 94 15.01 20.85 40.83
C ALA A 94 16.04 20.42 41.89
N LYS A 95 15.54 19.99 43.06
CA LYS A 95 16.37 19.44 44.17
C LYS A 95 17.01 18.10 43.83
N TYR A 96 16.30 17.24 43.08
CA TYR A 96 16.79 15.94 42.63
C TYR A 96 16.64 15.84 41.12
N LYS A 97 17.67 15.32 40.43
CA LYS A 97 17.74 15.23 38.97
C LYS A 97 17.82 13.77 38.57
N ILE A 98 16.73 13.25 38.01
CA ILE A 98 16.63 11.87 37.52
C ILE A 98 16.79 11.90 36.00
N ILE A 99 17.69 11.07 35.47
CA ILE A 99 17.93 10.95 34.03
C ILE A 99 17.35 9.63 33.55
N TYR A 100 16.39 9.70 32.63
CA TYR A 100 15.82 8.53 31.96
C TYR A 100 16.46 8.37 30.58
N VAL A 101 17.02 7.18 30.31
CA VAL A 101 17.64 6.84 29.02
C VAL A 101 16.82 5.72 28.39
N HIS A 102 16.29 5.96 27.19
CA HIS A 102 15.57 4.96 26.43
C HIS A 102 16.56 4.12 25.57
N GLY A 103 16.29 2.82 25.41
CA GLY A 103 17.10 1.93 24.58
C GLY A 103 16.69 2.01 23.10
N PHE A 104 17.63 1.83 22.16
CA PHE A 104 17.36 1.95 20.72
C PHE A 104 16.03 1.26 20.29
N ASN A 105 15.15 1.99 19.60
CA ASN A 105 13.80 1.56 19.18
C ASN A 105 12.74 1.36 20.30
N SER A 106 13.00 1.71 21.57
CA SER A 106 11.93 1.80 22.58
C SER A 106 11.21 3.13 22.45
N GLY A 107 10.05 3.14 21.78
CA GLY A 107 9.31 4.37 21.50
C GLY A 107 8.94 5.15 22.76
N SER A 108 9.59 6.29 22.96
CA SER A 108 9.01 7.42 23.68
C SER A 108 9.48 8.71 23.03
N CYS A 109 8.58 9.34 22.28
CA CYS A 109 8.64 10.75 21.88
C CYS A 109 8.04 11.63 23.00
#